data_AF-A0A3D3UJL1-F1
#
_entry.id   AF-A0A3D3UJL1-F1
#
_cell.length_a   1.000
_cell.length_b   1.000
_cell.length_c   1.000
_cell.angle_alpha   90.00
_cell.angle_beta   90.00
_cell.angle_gamma   90.00
#
_symmetry.space_group_name_H-M   'P 1'
#
loop_
_entity.id
_entity.type
_entity.pdbx_description
1 polymer ?
#
loop_
_entity_poly.entity_id
_entity_poly.type
_entity_poly.pdbx_seq_one_letter_code
_entity_poly.pdbx_strand_id
1 'polypeptide(L)'
;MARFSDGEWGDINAVLAAAPTSDEPFGMPERRAGSVILSSFNIRALGNPGTRGVDSRSGRTQGAWQLLADYVSRCDFVAIQEVKDDLRGLRKLKSMLRDADKYALIVSDVTGARPGVDVSQERLAFL
;
A
#
# COMPACT_ATOMS: atom_id res chain seq x y z
N MET A 1 14.21 -11.58 -6.25
CA MET A 1 13.35 -11.38 -5.06
C MET A 1 12.63 -12.69 -4.81
N ALA A 2 12.78 -13.28 -3.62
CA ALA A 2 12.02 -14.46 -3.24
C ALA A 2 10.51 -14.13 -3.34
N ARG A 3 9.74 -15.02 -3.98
CA ARG A 3 8.28 -14.90 -4.05
C ARG A 3 7.70 -15.89 -3.07
N PHE A 4 7.02 -15.39 -2.03
CA PHE A 4 6.22 -16.23 -1.17
C PHE A 4 5.05 -16.81 -1.98
N SER A 5 4.82 -18.10 -1.77
CA SER A 5 3.65 -18.85 -2.21
C SER A 5 2.38 -18.33 -1.54
N ASP A 6 1.22 -18.78 -2.04
CA ASP A 6 -0.07 -18.40 -1.45
C ASP A 6 -0.23 -18.94 -0.02
N GLY A 7 0.35 -20.11 0.28
CA GLY A 7 0.38 -20.68 1.64
C GLY A 7 1.23 -19.86 2.59
N GLU A 8 2.46 -19.51 2.19
CA GLU A 8 3.34 -18.65 2.99
C GLU A 8 2.73 -17.26 3.23
N TRP A 9 2.03 -16.69 2.23
CA TRP A 9 1.27 -15.46 2.43
C TRP A 9 0.11 -15.62 3.41
N GLY A 10 -0.54 -16.79 3.44
CA GLY A 10 -1.54 -17.12 4.43
C GLY A 10 -0.95 -17.08 5.84
N ASP A 11 0.18 -17.75 6.04
CA ASP A 11 0.88 -17.81 7.32
C ASP A 11 1.35 -16.42 7.77
N ILE A 12 1.99 -15.64 6.88
CA ILE A 12 2.46 -14.28 7.16
C ILE A 12 1.29 -13.39 7.61
N ASN A 13 0.19 -13.37 6.86
CA ASN A 13 -0.95 -12.52 7.18
C ASN A 13 -1.67 -12.98 8.46
N ALA A 14 -1.70 -14.29 8.75
CA ALA A 14 -2.25 -14.82 9.99
C ALA A 14 -1.41 -14.37 11.21
N VAL A 15 -0.09 -14.44 11.11
CA VAL A 15 0.83 -13.95 12.16
C VAL A 15 0.62 -12.44 12.40
N LEU A 16 0.53 -11.64 11.33
CA LEU A 16 0.31 -10.18 11.44
C LEU A 16 -1.06 -9.83 12.05
N ALA A 17 -2.09 -10.63 11.77
CA ALA A 17 -3.43 -10.44 12.32
C ALA A 17 -3.51 -10.84 13.81
N ALA A 18 -2.76 -11.85 14.24
CA ALA A 18 -2.72 -12.33 15.62
C ALA A 18 -1.74 -11.55 16.51
N ALA A 19 -0.83 -10.76 15.92
CA ALA A 19 0.17 -10.01 16.66
C ALA A 19 -0.50 -9.01 17.63
N PRO A 20 -0.10 -9.01 18.92
CA PRO A 20 -0.63 -8.04 19.88
C PRO A 20 -0.26 -6.63 19.41
N THR A 21 -1.23 -5.72 19.50
CA THR A 21 -1.03 -4.33 19.08
C THR A 21 -0.09 -3.57 20.01
N SER A 22 0.09 -4.04 21.25
CA SER A 22 0.77 -3.31 22.33
C SER A 22 2.29 -3.43 22.38
N ASP A 23 2.92 -4.24 21.52
CA ASP A 23 4.36 -4.57 21.65
C ASP A 23 5.15 -4.53 20.32
N GLU A 24 4.61 -3.88 19.28
CA GLU A 24 5.19 -3.66 17.94
C GLU A 24 6.29 -4.66 17.45
N PRO A 25 5.98 -5.97 17.27
CA PRO A 25 6.99 -6.92 16.79
C PRO A 25 7.37 -6.73 15.31
N PHE A 26 6.54 -6.04 14.51
CA PHE A 26 6.68 -5.98 13.04
C PHE A 26 6.60 -4.56 12.45
N GLY A 27 6.63 -3.50 13.27
CA GLY A 27 6.52 -2.11 12.81
C GLY A 27 5.17 -1.75 12.17
N MET A 28 4.10 -2.45 12.58
CA MET A 28 2.72 -2.15 12.16
C MET A 28 2.15 -1.05 13.05
N PRO A 29 1.32 -0.12 12.52
CA PRO A 29 0.82 0.99 13.32
C PRO A 29 -0.02 0.51 14.52
N GLU A 30 0.32 0.98 15.72
CA GLU A 30 -0.38 0.72 16.97
C GLU A 30 -1.37 1.85 17.30
N ARG A 31 -2.61 1.48 17.66
CA ARG A 31 -3.61 2.43 18.17
C ARG A 31 -3.62 2.46 19.70
N ARG A 32 -3.47 3.67 20.24
CA ARG A 32 -3.59 3.94 21.68
C ARG A 32 -4.84 4.77 21.96
N ALA A 33 -5.34 4.72 23.18
CA ALA A 33 -6.53 5.48 23.55
C ALA A 33 -6.25 6.99 23.41
N GLY A 34 -7.13 7.70 22.70
CA GLY A 34 -7.00 9.15 22.47
C GLY A 34 -5.88 9.55 21.49
N SER A 35 -5.33 8.62 20.71
CA SER A 35 -4.28 8.93 19.72
C SER A 35 -4.80 9.00 18.30
N VAL A 36 -4.04 9.69 17.44
CA VAL A 36 -4.15 9.62 15.98
C VAL A 36 -2.90 8.98 15.39
N ILE A 37 -3.06 8.19 14.32
CA ILE A 37 -1.98 7.52 13.62
C ILE A 37 -1.75 8.21 12.27
N LEU A 38 -0.63 8.91 12.17
CA LEU A 38 -0.16 9.56 10.96
C LEU A 38 1.02 8.77 10.40
N SER A 39 1.00 8.43 9.12
CA SER A 39 2.09 7.67 8.49
C SER A 39 2.51 8.24 7.13
N SER A 40 3.73 7.89 6.72
CA SER A 40 4.27 8.09 5.39
C SER A 40 4.81 6.77 4.87
N PHE A 41 4.30 6.30 3.74
CA PHE A 41 4.57 4.98 3.22
C PHE A 41 4.95 5.00 1.73
N ASN A 42 6.22 4.72 1.44
CA ASN A 42 6.66 4.51 0.07
C ASN A 42 6.28 3.10 -0.38
N ILE A 43 5.39 3.02 -1.38
CA ILE A 43 4.99 1.75 -1.98
C ILE A 43 5.61 1.68 -3.37
N ARG A 44 6.79 1.03 -3.46
CA ARG A 44 7.61 0.93 -4.69
C ARG A 44 6.78 0.67 -5.94
N ALA A 45 6.79 1.58 -6.90
CA ALA A 45 6.04 1.42 -8.15
C ALA A 45 4.56 1.02 -7.97
N LEU A 46 3.80 1.80 -7.20
CA LEU A 46 2.36 1.64 -7.05
C LEU A 46 1.63 2.16 -8.29
N GLY A 47 1.45 1.28 -9.28
CA GLY A 47 0.80 1.61 -10.54
C GLY A 47 -0.18 0.52 -10.98
N ASN A 48 0.06 -0.04 -12.16
CA ASN A 48 -0.68 -1.20 -12.66
C ASN A 48 -0.65 -2.35 -11.63
N PRO A 49 -1.80 -2.83 -11.13
CA PRO A 49 -1.85 -3.91 -10.15
C PRO A 49 -1.40 -5.27 -10.72
N GLY A 50 -1.26 -5.36 -12.04
CA GLY A 50 -0.89 -6.56 -12.78
C GLY A 50 -2.00 -7.62 -12.76
N THR A 51 -1.95 -8.52 -13.73
CA THR A 51 -2.44 -9.89 -13.55
C THR A 51 -1.23 -10.74 -13.11
N ARG A 52 -1.44 -11.79 -12.30
CA ARG A 52 -0.36 -12.73 -11.96
C ARG A 52 0.36 -13.11 -13.26
N GLY A 53 1.65 -12.77 -13.38
CA GLY A 53 2.48 -13.19 -14.50
C GLY A 53 2.55 -12.25 -15.73
N VAL A 54 1.85 -11.12 -15.77
CA VAL A 54 1.98 -10.14 -16.87
C VAL A 54 2.45 -8.80 -16.33
N ASP A 55 3.67 -8.45 -16.70
CA ASP A 55 4.56 -7.39 -16.17
C ASP A 55 5.21 -7.69 -14.80
N SER A 56 6.43 -8.23 -14.88
CA SER A 56 7.26 -8.67 -13.76
C SER A 56 7.75 -7.55 -12.84
N ARG A 57 7.49 -6.28 -13.16
CA ARG A 57 8.00 -5.12 -12.40
C ARG A 57 7.06 -4.65 -11.27
N SER A 58 5.74 -4.84 -11.42
CA SER A 58 4.71 -4.38 -10.46
C SER A 58 3.77 -5.47 -9.93
N GLY A 59 3.82 -6.70 -10.45
CA GLY A 59 2.91 -7.80 -10.11
C GLY A 59 2.98 -8.25 -8.65
N ARG A 60 2.24 -7.56 -7.77
CA ARG A 60 2.04 -7.92 -6.37
C ARG A 60 1.07 -9.10 -6.27
N THR A 61 1.40 -10.09 -5.43
CA THR A 61 0.49 -11.19 -5.10
C THR A 61 -0.70 -10.67 -4.28
N GLN A 62 -1.78 -11.46 -4.20
CA GLN A 62 -2.92 -11.11 -3.36
C GLN A 62 -2.52 -10.95 -1.88
N GLY A 63 -1.65 -11.83 -1.37
CA GLY A 63 -1.13 -11.72 -0.01
C GLY A 63 -0.34 -10.44 0.25
N ALA A 64 0.47 -9.99 -0.73
CA ALA A 64 1.17 -8.71 -0.62
C ALA A 64 0.19 -7.52 -0.60
N TRP A 65 -0.86 -7.56 -1.43
CA TRP A 65 -1.92 -6.54 -1.37
C TRP A 65 -2.65 -6.52 -0.03
N GLN A 66 -2.91 -7.69 0.56
CA GLN A 66 -3.56 -7.81 1.86
C GLN A 66 -2.72 -7.17 2.97
N LEU A 67 -1.40 -7.40 2.97
CA LEU A 67 -0.48 -6.77 3.91
C LEU A 67 -0.50 -5.24 3.81
N LEU A 68 -0.42 -4.70 2.58
CA LEU A 68 -0.49 -3.25 2.36
C LEU A 68 -1.81 -2.67 2.84
N ALA A 69 -2.93 -3.34 2.54
CA ALA A 69 -4.25 -2.90 2.97
C ALA A 69 -4.41 -2.94 4.49
N ASP A 70 -3.87 -3.95 5.17
CA ASP A 70 -3.91 -4.04 6.63
C ASP A 70 -3.09 -2.93 7.29
N TYR A 71 -1.90 -2.63 6.78
CA TYR A 71 -1.09 -1.51 7.26
C TYR A 71 -1.84 -0.17 7.12
N VAL A 72 -2.35 0.12 5.92
CA VAL A 72 -3.05 1.39 5.64
C VAL A 72 -4.34 1.51 6.45
N SER A 73 -5.09 0.42 6.64
CA SER A 73 -6.33 0.41 7.43
C SER A 73 -6.13 0.74 8.91
N ARG A 74 -4.88 0.70 9.42
CA ARG A 74 -4.57 1.08 10.80
C ARG A 74 -4.33 2.59 10.95
N CYS A 75 -4.01 3.29 9.86
CA CYS A 75 -3.69 4.71 9.87
C CYS A 75 -4.97 5.56 9.85
N ASP A 76 -4.99 6.68 10.59
CA ASP A 76 -6.04 7.70 10.46
C ASP A 76 -5.77 8.61 9.25
N PHE A 77 -4.50 8.77 8.88
CA PHE A 77 -4.05 9.48 7.70
C PHE A 77 -2.72 8.90 7.22
N VAL A 78 -2.59 8.64 5.93
CA VAL A 78 -1.34 8.16 5.33
C VAL A 78 -0.98 8.89 4.04
N ALA A 79 0.25 9.39 3.98
CA ALA A 79 0.86 9.84 2.73
C ALA A 79 1.52 8.65 2.03
N ILE A 80 1.18 8.41 0.77
CA ILE A 80 1.70 7.32 -0.06
C ILE A 80 2.57 7.88 -1.18
N GLN A 81 3.81 7.38 -1.28
CA GLN A 81 4.77 7.77 -2.32
C GLN A 81 4.96 6.70 -3.40
N GLU A 82 5.65 7.08 -4.48
CA GLU A 82 5.89 6.25 -5.68
C GLU A 82 4.61 5.78 -6.39
N VAL A 83 3.53 6.55 -6.27
CA VAL A 83 2.31 6.35 -7.05
C VAL A 83 2.62 6.66 -8.51
N LYS A 84 2.47 5.68 -9.40
CA LYS A 84 2.70 5.85 -10.83
C LYS A 84 1.49 6.48 -11.50
N ASP A 85 1.64 6.83 -12.77
CA ASP A 85 0.56 7.46 -13.54
C ASP A 85 -0.72 6.60 -13.61
N ASP A 86 -0.57 5.27 -13.67
CA ASP A 86 -1.68 4.33 -13.59
C ASP A 86 -2.21 4.17 -12.15
N LEU A 87 -3.30 4.89 -11.84
CA LEU A 87 -3.93 4.87 -10.51
C LEU A 87 -4.70 3.58 -10.17
N ARG A 88 -4.76 2.56 -11.04
CA ARG A 88 -5.54 1.34 -10.78
C ARG A 88 -5.06 0.60 -9.53
N GLY A 89 -3.76 0.54 -9.27
CA GLY A 89 -3.21 -0.10 -8.07
C GLY A 89 -3.57 0.65 -6.79
N LEU A 90 -3.56 1.98 -6.83
CA LEU A 90 -3.99 2.82 -5.72
C LEU A 90 -5.49 2.65 -5.42
N ARG A 91 -6.33 2.64 -6.47
CA ARG A 91 -7.77 2.36 -6.31
C ARG A 91 -8.03 0.95 -5.78
N LYS A 92 -7.25 -0.03 -6.24
CA LYS A 92 -7.29 -1.40 -5.69
C LYS A 92 -6.95 -1.39 -4.21
N LEU A 93 -5.85 -0.76 -3.80
CA LEU A 93 -5.46 -0.65 -2.39
C LEU A 93 -6.58 -0.05 -1.54
N LYS A 94 -7.15 1.09 -1.96
CA LYS A 94 -8.29 1.73 -1.28
C LYS A 94 -9.48 0.78 -1.14
N SER A 95 -9.82 0.04 -2.20
CA SER A 95 -10.94 -0.90 -2.17
C SER A 95 -10.74 -2.09 -1.23
N MET A 96 -9.51 -2.35 -0.80
CA MET A 96 -9.16 -3.46 0.11
C MET A 96 -9.09 -3.04 1.58
N LEU A 97 -9.24 -1.74 1.90
CA LEU A 97 -9.21 -1.26 3.28
C LEU A 97 -10.44 -1.74 4.05
N ARG A 98 -10.29 -1.98 5.36
CA ARG A 98 -11.38 -2.48 6.22
C ARG A 98 -12.61 -1.56 6.24
N ASP A 99 -12.38 -0.24 6.24
CA ASP A 99 -13.39 0.81 6.23
C ASP A 99 -13.20 1.76 5.03
N ALA A 100 -13.12 1.20 3.81
CA ALA A 100 -12.74 1.93 2.59
C ALA A 100 -13.59 3.18 2.25
N ASP A 101 -14.82 3.23 2.77
CA ASP A 101 -15.77 4.33 2.64
C ASP A 101 -15.44 5.54 3.52
N LYS A 102 -14.73 5.33 4.65
CA LYS A 102 -14.28 6.40 5.55
C LYS A 102 -13.09 7.18 5.03
N TYR A 103 -12.32 6.58 4.12
CA TYR A 103 -11.15 7.23 3.52
C TYR A 103 -11.55 8.06 2.31
N ALA A 104 -11.21 9.35 2.33
CA ALA A 104 -11.12 10.13 1.10
C ALA A 104 -9.86 9.72 0.33
N LEU A 105 -9.79 10.01 -0.98
CA LEU A 105 -8.56 9.82 -1.74
C LEU A 105 -8.20 11.12 -2.43
N ILE A 106 -7.03 11.66 -2.06
CA ILE A 106 -6.46 12.86 -2.68
C ILE A 106 -5.18 12.44 -3.40
N VAL A 107 -4.99 12.90 -4.63
CA VAL A 107 -3.82 12.57 -5.45
C VAL A 107 -3.26 13.85 -6.06
N SER A 108 -1.95 14.01 -6.01
CA SER A 108 -1.27 15.14 -6.66
C SER A 108 -1.27 14.99 -8.18
N ASP A 109 -0.94 16.08 -8.87
CA ASP A 109 -0.55 15.96 -10.27
C ASP A 109 0.80 15.22 -10.40
N VAL A 110 1.17 14.84 -11.64
CA VAL A 110 2.44 14.20 -11.94
C VAL A 110 3.57 15.14 -11.59
N THR A 111 4.52 14.63 -10.83
CA THR A 111 5.79 15.26 -10.56
C THR A 111 6.89 14.51 -11.31
N GLY A 112 7.99 15.22 -11.62
CA GLY A 112 9.15 14.63 -12.29
C GLY A 112 9.05 14.52 -13.81
N ALA A 113 7.87 14.68 -14.42
CA ALA A 113 7.74 14.66 -15.88
C ALA A 113 8.50 15.83 -16.53
N ARG A 114 9.25 15.56 -17.60
CA ARG A 114 9.91 16.57 -18.45
C ARG A 114 9.61 16.28 -19.92
N PRO A 115 9.24 17.27 -20.75
CA PRO A 115 9.02 17.05 -22.17
C PRO A 115 10.24 16.42 -22.85
N GLY A 116 10.02 15.36 -23.63
CA GLY A 116 11.07 14.67 -24.38
C GLY A 116 12.01 13.77 -23.55
N VAL A 117 11.77 13.61 -22.24
CA VAL A 117 12.57 12.73 -21.38
C VAL A 117 11.67 11.69 -20.74
N ASP A 118 11.97 10.42 -20.95
CA ASP A 118 11.31 9.31 -20.26
C ASP A 118 11.89 9.16 -18.85
N VAL A 119 11.25 9.83 -17.89
CA VAL A 119 11.57 9.78 -16.46
C VAL A 119 10.39 9.24 -15.69
N SER A 120 10.66 8.58 -14.55
CA SER A 120 9.63 8.03 -13.67
C SER A 120 8.64 9.11 -13.25
N GLN A 121 7.44 9.05 -13.84
CA GLN A 121 6.33 9.93 -13.53
C GLN A 121 5.65 9.45 -12.25
N GLU A 122 5.68 10.29 -11.22
CA GLU A 122 5.21 9.91 -9.89
C GLU A 122 4.28 10.96 -9.30
N ARG A 123 3.37 10.48 -8.46
CA ARG A 123 2.39 11.26 -7.72
C ARG A 123 2.54 10.96 -6.23
N LEU A 124 2.04 11.88 -5.42
CA LEU A 124 1.73 11.63 -4.02
C LEU A 124 0.24 11.32 -3.91
N ALA A 125 -0.10 10.39 -3.02
CA ALA A 125 -1.49 10.15 -2.64
C ALA A 125 -1.66 10.28 -1.13
N PHE A 126 -2.88 10.63 -0.72
CA PHE A 126 -3.28 10.72 0.68
C PHE A 126 -4.60 9.99 0.85
N LEU A 127 -4.63 9.10 1.83
CA LEU A 127 -5.81 8.38 2.29
C LEU A 127 -6.08 8.78 3.73
#